data_AF-A0A4D6HQC7-F1
#
_entry.id   AF-A0A4D6HQC7-F1
#
_cell.length_a   1.000
_cell.length_b   1.000
_cell.length_c   1.000
_cell.angle_alpha   90.00
_cell.angle_beta   90.00
_cell.angle_gamma   90.00
#
_symmetry.space_group_name_H-M   'P 1'
#
loop_
_entity.id
_entity.type
_entity.pdbx_description
1 polymer ?
#
loop_
_entity_poly.entity_id
_entity_poly.type
_entity_poly.pdbx_seq_one_letter_code
_entity_poly.pdbx_strand_id
1 'polypeptide(L)'
;MSRPSRRSLLGLVGSTAVAASTAVAGCLGRVEHSTLGRFEDPTDSLPPAGENNAGCPDSDVDRLVAYREIDPDEAPISLEPSAESIAEGERITFTLRNESHSEFSYNQYNWRLHKRVDGDWYFIAPREIPLPLHTLKPRRRYEWELTVDNDGVEDGTAIGGPGSYGDRDPIQGLGGGTYAFGTEGWFDSADEKIGFCARFKLETDALELTPTRAVDETEWKDDILVARSMRGDPENEHSRLGAYELERIVANTKSDDDRANDETAEPLITETVLRNDQLRDVVALAREYDADRVRLEEYDASYPIFGSHEDGVYEYDGEVYEITTREIAPKGD
;
A
#
# COMPACT_ATOMS: atom_id res chain seq x y z
N MET A 1 -7.89 -3.00 -52.80
CA MET A 1 -6.63 -2.35 -53.27
C MET A 1 -5.45 -3.24 -52.92
N SER A 2 -4.36 -3.10 -53.67
CA SER A 2 -3.35 -4.09 -54.02
C SER A 2 -2.52 -4.77 -52.91
N ARG A 3 -2.04 -5.97 -53.27
CA ARG A 3 -1.12 -6.91 -52.60
C ARG A 3 0.23 -6.31 -52.14
N PRO A 4 0.94 -6.97 -51.20
CA PRO A 4 2.33 -6.65 -50.85
C PRO A 4 3.31 -7.19 -51.91
N SER A 5 4.41 -6.47 -52.11
CA SER A 5 5.50 -6.79 -53.05
C SER A 5 6.73 -7.32 -52.30
N ARG A 6 7.22 -8.49 -52.72
CA ARG A 6 8.57 -9.02 -52.45
C ARG A 6 9.47 -8.73 -53.66
N ARG A 7 10.72 -8.30 -53.42
CA ARG A 7 11.99 -8.61 -54.15
C ARG A 7 13.07 -7.64 -53.64
N SER A 8 14.11 -8.11 -52.93
CA SER A 8 15.38 -8.71 -53.43
C SER A 8 16.24 -7.73 -54.23
N LEU A 9 17.46 -7.43 -53.74
CA LEU A 9 18.72 -7.77 -54.44
C LEU A 9 19.98 -7.36 -53.66
N LEU A 10 20.95 -8.27 -53.70
CA LEU A 10 22.34 -8.19 -53.27
C LEU A 10 23.19 -7.31 -54.19
N GLY A 11 24.28 -6.74 -53.65
CA GLY A 11 25.43 -6.19 -54.39
C GLY A 11 26.57 -5.90 -53.38
N LEU A 12 27.49 -6.81 -53.08
CA LEU A 12 28.72 -7.23 -53.80
C LEU A 12 29.92 -6.27 -53.61
N VAL A 13 30.85 -6.76 -52.76
CA VAL A 13 32.33 -6.72 -52.79
C VAL A 13 33.05 -5.51 -53.42
N GLY A 14 33.93 -4.90 -52.61
CA GLY A 14 35.05 -4.10 -53.08
C GLY A 14 36.20 -4.11 -52.06
N SER A 15 37.17 -4.99 -52.27
CA SER A 15 38.41 -5.10 -51.49
C SER A 15 39.44 -4.10 -51.99
N THR A 16 40.11 -3.35 -51.09
CA THR A 16 41.47 -2.87 -51.33
C THR A 16 42.22 -2.73 -50.01
N ALA A 17 43.28 -3.53 -49.89
CA ALA A 17 44.29 -3.42 -48.85
C ALA A 17 45.25 -2.27 -49.16
N VAL A 18 45.60 -1.48 -48.15
CA VAL A 18 46.87 -0.75 -48.10
C VAL A 18 47.48 -0.98 -46.72
N ALA A 19 48.57 -1.74 -46.71
CA ALA A 19 49.48 -1.85 -45.60
C ALA A 19 50.32 -0.56 -45.53
N ALA A 20 50.32 0.09 -44.37
CA ALA A 20 51.36 1.04 -44.00
C ALA A 20 51.63 0.88 -42.49
N SER A 21 52.68 0.12 -42.21
CA SER A 21 53.27 -0.04 -40.89
C SER A 21 54.00 1.23 -40.48
N THR A 22 53.46 1.96 -39.51
CA THR A 22 54.21 2.92 -38.72
C THR A 22 54.09 2.52 -37.25
N ALA A 23 55.15 1.88 -36.77
CA ALA A 23 55.35 1.63 -35.35
C ALA A 23 55.61 2.98 -34.66
N VAL A 24 54.60 3.49 -33.96
CA VAL A 24 54.80 4.51 -32.93
C VAL A 24 54.70 3.78 -31.59
N ALA A 25 55.86 3.53 -30.99
CA ALA A 25 55.97 3.13 -29.60
C ALA A 25 55.56 4.32 -28.72
N GLY A 26 54.26 4.42 -28.46
CA GLY A 26 53.66 5.31 -27.48
C GLY A 26 53.09 4.47 -26.36
N CYS A 27 53.62 4.66 -25.16
CA CYS A 27 53.22 4.11 -23.87
C CYS A 27 51.88 3.34 -23.87
N LEU A 28 51.95 2.02 -23.72
CA LEU A 28 50.85 1.24 -23.12
C LEU A 28 50.75 1.64 -21.65
N GLY A 29 50.25 2.85 -21.41
CA GLY A 29 49.53 3.14 -20.17
C GLY A 29 48.37 2.17 -20.19
N ARG A 30 48.45 1.16 -19.33
CA ARG A 30 47.36 0.27 -18.97
C ARG A 30 46.16 1.17 -18.69
N VAL A 31 45.27 1.30 -19.67
CA VAL A 31 43.92 1.77 -19.41
C VAL A 31 43.32 0.63 -18.61
N GLU A 32 43.45 0.74 -17.29
CA GLU A 32 42.59 -0.02 -16.40
C GLU A 32 41.17 0.30 -16.85
N HIS A 33 40.54 -0.73 -17.40
CA HIS A 33 39.16 -0.73 -17.84
C HIS A 33 38.28 -0.71 -16.57
N SER A 34 38.42 0.35 -15.78
CA SER A 34 37.71 0.57 -14.52
C SER A 34 36.32 1.09 -14.86
N THR A 35 35.47 0.25 -15.43
CA THR A 35 34.01 0.51 -15.54
C THR A 35 33.18 -0.70 -15.97
N LEU A 36 33.78 -1.85 -16.32
CA LEU A 36 33.02 -3.06 -16.68
C LEU A 36 32.55 -3.92 -15.50
N GLY A 37 32.82 -3.53 -14.25
CA GLY A 37 32.60 -4.37 -13.08
C GLY A 37 31.89 -3.68 -11.92
N ARG A 38 30.86 -2.85 -12.17
CA ARG A 38 30.21 -2.19 -11.02
C ARG A 38 29.34 -3.15 -10.21
N PHE A 39 28.67 -4.13 -10.84
CA PHE A 39 27.78 -5.09 -10.17
C PHE A 39 27.82 -6.44 -10.90
N GLU A 40 28.82 -7.29 -10.62
CA GLU A 40 28.86 -8.66 -11.15
C GLU A 40 27.74 -9.52 -10.53
N ASP A 41 27.52 -9.35 -9.22
CA ASP A 41 26.30 -9.73 -8.53
C ASP A 41 25.54 -8.44 -8.12
N PRO A 42 24.26 -8.26 -8.54
CA PRO A 42 23.50 -7.06 -8.21
C PRO A 42 23.14 -6.95 -6.72
N THR A 43 23.42 -7.96 -5.89
CA THR A 43 23.16 -7.93 -4.45
C THR A 43 24.38 -7.56 -3.60
N ASP A 44 25.60 -7.71 -4.14
CA ASP A 44 26.86 -7.47 -3.41
C ASP A 44 27.03 -6.02 -2.91
N SER A 45 26.40 -5.07 -3.60
CA SER A 45 26.45 -3.64 -3.27
C SER A 45 25.19 -3.13 -2.57
N LEU A 46 24.25 -4.03 -2.24
CA LEU A 46 23.07 -3.68 -1.45
C LEU A 46 23.41 -3.67 0.04
N PRO A 47 22.62 -2.96 0.86
CA PRO A 47 22.71 -3.06 2.31
C PRO A 47 22.74 -4.53 2.78
N PRO A 48 23.46 -4.83 3.88
CA PRO A 48 23.53 -6.18 4.41
C PRO A 48 22.14 -6.69 4.79
N ALA A 49 21.94 -8.00 4.63
CA ALA A 49 20.70 -8.65 5.02
C ALA A 49 20.44 -8.50 6.53
N GLY A 50 19.18 -8.30 6.91
CA GLY A 50 18.74 -8.26 8.31
C GLY A 50 19.03 -6.98 9.10
N GLU A 51 19.57 -5.92 8.48
CA GLU A 51 19.60 -4.58 9.10
C GLU A 51 18.31 -3.81 8.75
N ASN A 52 17.28 -3.92 9.60
CA ASN A 52 16.11 -3.05 9.50
C ASN A 52 16.47 -1.65 10.00
N ASN A 53 16.58 -0.74 9.04
CA ASN A 53 16.92 0.64 9.27
C ASN A 53 15.75 1.39 9.92
N ALA A 54 16.01 2.05 11.06
CA ALA A 54 15.03 2.68 11.97
C ALA A 54 14.12 3.77 11.36
N GLY A 55 14.24 4.01 10.06
CA GLY A 55 13.45 4.95 9.29
C GLY A 55 12.34 4.33 8.45
N CYS A 56 12.26 3.01 8.24
CA CYS A 56 11.31 2.39 7.32
C CYS A 56 10.43 1.34 7.99
N PRO A 57 9.26 1.01 7.42
CA PRO A 57 8.43 -0.10 7.90
C PRO A 57 9.20 -1.41 7.85
N ASP A 58 8.97 -2.27 8.85
CA ASP A 58 9.42 -3.64 8.80
C ASP A 58 8.77 -4.33 7.60
N SER A 59 9.59 -5.06 6.84
CA SER A 59 9.14 -5.80 5.67
C SER A 59 9.71 -7.21 5.72
N ASP A 60 8.90 -8.19 5.33
CA ASP A 60 9.30 -9.58 5.21
C ASP A 60 10.12 -9.77 3.93
N VAL A 61 11.35 -9.28 3.97
CA VAL A 61 12.35 -9.28 2.90
C VAL A 61 13.72 -9.60 3.48
N ASP A 62 14.61 -10.16 2.67
CA ASP A 62 15.98 -10.45 3.10
C ASP A 62 16.82 -9.18 3.24
N ARG A 63 16.56 -8.19 2.38
CA ARG A 63 17.27 -6.89 2.37
C ARG A 63 16.31 -5.73 2.18
N LEU A 64 16.56 -4.63 2.90
CA LEU A 64 15.80 -3.40 2.77
C LEU A 64 16.68 -2.26 2.24
N VAL A 65 16.28 -1.68 1.11
CA VAL A 65 16.93 -0.52 0.49
C VAL A 65 16.13 0.75 0.84
N ALA A 66 16.56 1.45 1.88
CA ALA A 66 16.00 2.74 2.26
C ALA A 66 16.70 3.87 1.51
N TYR A 67 15.96 4.62 0.69
CA TYR A 67 16.54 5.61 -0.24
C TYR A 67 17.47 6.64 0.42
N ARG A 68 17.12 7.11 1.63
CA ARG A 68 17.91 8.11 2.37
C ARG A 68 19.19 7.57 3.00
N GLU A 69 19.41 6.27 2.92
CA GLU A 69 20.47 5.56 3.65
C GLU A 69 21.46 4.87 2.71
N ILE A 70 21.25 5.05 1.41
CA ILE A 70 22.13 4.60 0.35
C ILE A 70 22.62 5.79 -0.47
N ASP A 71 23.75 5.63 -1.14
CA ASP A 71 24.07 6.47 -2.28
C ASP A 71 23.37 5.88 -3.53
N PRO A 72 22.37 6.56 -4.11
CA PRO A 72 21.63 6.02 -5.25
C PRO A 72 22.50 5.87 -6.50
N ASP A 73 23.63 6.58 -6.60
CA ASP A 73 24.57 6.42 -7.70
C ASP A 73 25.43 5.16 -7.51
N GLU A 74 25.58 4.66 -6.28
CA GLU A 74 26.34 3.43 -5.98
C GLU A 74 25.46 2.19 -5.82
N ALA A 75 24.15 2.36 -5.60
CA ALA A 75 23.21 1.26 -5.51
C ALA A 75 22.82 0.71 -6.90
N PRO A 76 22.81 -0.63 -7.10
CA PRO A 76 22.41 -1.25 -8.36
C PRO A 76 20.91 -1.09 -8.66
N ILE A 77 20.10 -0.86 -7.63
CA ILE A 77 18.67 -0.58 -7.76
C ILE A 77 18.21 0.30 -6.60
N SER A 78 17.37 1.28 -6.87
CA SER A 78 16.88 2.23 -5.87
C SER A 78 15.48 2.73 -6.19
N LEU A 79 14.74 3.13 -5.15
CA LEU A 79 13.41 3.73 -5.25
C LEU A 79 13.49 5.20 -4.81
N GLU A 80 13.46 6.11 -5.78
CA GLU A 80 13.67 7.54 -5.57
C GLU A 80 12.34 8.30 -5.56
N PRO A 81 12.01 9.06 -4.49
CA PRO A 81 10.89 9.99 -4.50
C PRO A 81 11.29 11.31 -5.21
N SER A 82 10.38 11.91 -5.96
CA SER A 82 10.60 13.19 -6.64
C SER A 82 10.61 14.40 -5.70
N ALA A 83 10.05 14.25 -4.50
CA ALA A 83 9.99 15.27 -3.47
C ALA A 83 10.04 14.63 -2.08
N GLU A 84 10.56 15.35 -1.09
CA GLU A 84 10.58 14.89 0.31
C GLU A 84 9.28 15.21 1.06
N SER A 85 8.52 16.17 0.55
CA SER A 85 7.25 16.64 1.08
C SER A 85 6.33 17.08 -0.04
N ILE A 86 5.03 16.87 0.14
CA ILE A 86 3.97 17.38 -0.73
C ILE A 86 2.83 17.92 0.13
N ALA A 87 2.12 18.92 -0.36
CA ALA A 87 0.80 19.30 0.15
C ALA A 87 -0.30 18.45 -0.50
N GLU A 88 -1.52 18.58 0.00
CA GLU A 88 -2.70 18.00 -0.65
C GLU A 88 -2.90 18.56 -2.07
N GLY A 89 -3.33 17.71 -3.01
CA GLY A 89 -3.44 18.05 -4.43
C GLY A 89 -2.09 18.14 -5.19
N GLU A 90 -0.95 18.13 -4.50
CA GLU A 90 0.36 18.04 -5.15
C GLU A 90 0.71 16.59 -5.49
N ARG A 91 1.40 16.40 -6.62
CA ARG A 91 1.83 15.09 -7.12
C ARG A 91 3.24 14.77 -6.63
N ILE A 92 3.43 13.55 -6.13
CA ILE A 92 4.73 12.92 -5.92
C ILE A 92 4.90 11.74 -6.89
N THR A 93 6.11 11.58 -7.42
CA THR A 93 6.48 10.44 -8.27
C THR A 93 7.54 9.61 -7.57
N PHE A 94 7.33 8.30 -7.49
CA PHE A 94 8.32 7.35 -7.01
C PHE A 94 8.91 6.59 -8.19
N THR A 95 10.24 6.63 -8.35
CA THR A 95 10.94 6.02 -9.49
C THR A 95 11.77 4.84 -9.02
N LEU A 96 11.39 3.61 -9.38
CA LEU A 96 12.27 2.44 -9.22
C LEU A 96 13.23 2.39 -10.42
N ARG A 97 14.53 2.56 -10.17
CA ARG A 97 15.59 2.53 -11.19
C ARG A 97 16.44 1.28 -11.03
N ASN A 98 16.52 0.46 -12.06
CA ASN A 98 17.43 -0.68 -12.11
C ASN A 98 18.69 -0.29 -12.89
N GLU A 99 19.75 0.08 -12.18
CA GLU A 99 21.08 0.41 -12.72
C GLU A 99 22.01 -0.82 -12.78
N SER A 100 21.49 -2.02 -12.52
CA SER A 100 22.26 -3.26 -12.64
C SER A 100 22.32 -3.77 -14.09
N HIS A 101 22.96 -4.93 -14.26
CA HIS A 101 22.96 -5.70 -15.50
C HIS A 101 21.97 -6.89 -15.47
N SER A 102 21.23 -7.05 -14.38
CA SER A 102 20.28 -8.14 -14.15
C SER A 102 18.83 -7.67 -14.26
N GLU A 103 17.94 -8.57 -14.66
CA GLU A 103 16.49 -8.32 -14.63
C GLU A 103 15.97 -8.40 -13.19
N PHE A 104 15.07 -7.48 -12.83
CA PHE A 104 14.44 -7.42 -11.51
C PHE A 104 12.95 -7.74 -11.62
N SER A 105 12.53 -8.85 -11.01
CA SER A 105 11.15 -9.31 -10.99
C SER A 105 10.40 -8.69 -9.81
N TYR A 106 9.26 -8.05 -10.08
CA TYR A 106 8.45 -7.34 -9.09
C TYR A 106 6.99 -7.22 -9.53
N ASN A 107 6.08 -6.98 -8.61
CA ASN A 107 4.69 -6.71 -8.96
C ASN A 107 4.42 -5.20 -8.84
N GLN A 108 4.15 -4.53 -9.96
CA GLN A 108 3.83 -3.10 -10.02
C GLN A 108 2.63 -2.72 -9.16
N TYR A 109 1.71 -3.67 -8.93
CA TYR A 109 0.54 -3.52 -8.07
C TYR A 109 0.81 -3.81 -6.59
N ASN A 110 1.93 -4.46 -6.26
CA ASN A 110 2.42 -4.64 -4.88
C ASN A 110 3.31 -3.46 -4.47
N TRP A 111 2.83 -2.23 -4.70
CA TRP A 111 3.37 -1.08 -4.00
C TRP A 111 2.92 -1.16 -2.53
N ARG A 112 3.50 -0.37 -1.64
CA ARG A 112 3.11 -0.33 -0.24
C ARG A 112 3.13 1.10 0.25
N LEU A 113 2.12 1.50 0.98
CA LEU A 113 2.06 2.79 1.66
C LEU A 113 1.82 2.56 3.14
N HIS A 114 2.69 3.15 3.95
CA HIS A 114 2.56 3.14 5.41
C HIS A 114 2.58 4.56 5.94
N LYS A 115 1.91 4.80 7.07
CA LYS A 115 2.03 6.04 7.87
C LYS A 115 2.75 5.74 9.17
N ARG A 116 3.57 6.69 9.61
CA ARG A 116 4.21 6.65 10.92
C ARG A 116 3.37 7.39 11.97
N VAL A 117 3.00 6.71 13.04
CA VAL A 117 2.28 7.27 14.20
C VAL A 117 2.95 6.76 15.48
N ASP A 118 3.29 7.67 16.39
CA ASP A 118 3.94 7.37 17.69
C ASP A 118 5.20 6.49 17.64
N GLY A 119 5.89 6.51 16.50
CA GLY A 119 7.12 5.75 16.28
C GLY A 119 6.93 4.52 15.41
N ASP A 120 5.71 3.98 15.36
CA ASP A 120 5.33 2.75 14.66
C ASP A 120 4.79 3.02 13.25
N TRP A 121 4.84 1.99 12.40
CA TRP A 121 4.40 2.04 11.01
C TRP A 121 3.12 1.24 10.81
N TYR A 122 2.11 1.90 10.26
CA TYR A 122 0.80 1.32 9.98
C TYR A 122 0.62 1.16 8.47
N PHE A 123 0.31 -0.04 8.02
CA PHE A 123 0.05 -0.33 6.61
C PHE A 123 -1.32 0.25 6.19
N ILE A 124 -1.34 0.97 5.07
CA ILE A 124 -2.54 1.65 4.57
C ILE A 124 -3.04 1.01 3.28
N ALA A 125 -2.14 0.79 2.32
CA ALA A 125 -2.50 0.36 0.97
C ALA A 125 -1.34 -0.34 0.24
N PRO A 126 -1.64 -1.18 -0.76
CA PRO A 126 -2.95 -1.62 -1.24
C PRO A 126 -3.46 -2.85 -0.46
N ARG A 127 -4.78 -2.99 -0.33
CA ARG A 127 -5.39 -4.17 0.34
C ARG A 127 -5.52 -5.39 -0.58
N GLU A 128 -5.59 -5.16 -1.89
CA GLU A 128 -5.61 -6.21 -2.90
C GLU A 128 -4.48 -6.01 -3.90
N ILE A 129 -3.80 -7.11 -4.23
CA ILE A 129 -2.65 -7.11 -5.13
C ILE A 129 -2.99 -7.97 -6.36
N PRO A 130 -3.39 -7.35 -7.48
CA PRO A 130 -3.57 -8.04 -8.74
C PRO A 130 -2.28 -8.72 -9.23
N LEU A 131 -2.45 -9.86 -9.89
CA LEU A 131 -1.46 -10.43 -10.81
C LEU A 131 -1.54 -9.68 -12.16
N PRO A 132 -0.46 -9.63 -12.99
CA PRO A 132 0.72 -10.50 -12.96
C PRO A 132 1.97 -9.90 -12.32
N LEU A 133 2.98 -10.77 -12.15
CA LEU A 133 4.36 -10.36 -11.93
C LEU A 133 4.91 -9.65 -13.19
N HIS A 134 5.69 -8.59 -12.97
CA HIS A 134 6.37 -7.81 -13.99
C HIS A 134 7.89 -7.91 -13.85
N THR A 135 8.62 -7.48 -14.88
CA THR A 135 10.08 -7.44 -14.88
C THR A 135 10.57 -6.04 -15.24
N LEU A 136 11.48 -5.50 -14.45
CA LEU A 136 12.22 -4.27 -14.73
C LEU A 136 13.59 -4.65 -15.32
N LYS A 137 13.73 -4.39 -16.62
CA LYS A 137 14.96 -4.71 -17.36
C LYS A 137 16.17 -3.89 -16.87
N PRO A 138 17.40 -4.37 -17.14
CA PRO A 138 18.62 -3.61 -16.91
C PRO A 138 18.55 -2.20 -17.51
N ARG A 139 19.03 -1.21 -16.75
CA ARG A 139 19.07 0.21 -17.14
C ARG A 139 17.71 0.80 -17.49
N ARG A 140 16.64 0.26 -16.90
CA ARG A 140 15.27 0.78 -17.03
C ARG A 140 14.75 1.27 -15.69
N ARG A 141 13.67 2.05 -15.79
CA ARG A 141 12.95 2.58 -14.64
C ARG A 141 11.45 2.39 -14.79
N TYR A 142 10.75 2.40 -13.67
CA TYR A 142 9.30 2.45 -13.58
C TYR A 142 8.90 3.54 -12.58
N GLU A 143 7.79 4.21 -12.85
CA GLU A 143 7.33 5.37 -12.08
C GLU A 143 5.92 5.09 -11.56
N TRP A 144 5.70 5.32 -10.26
CA TRP A 144 4.38 5.44 -9.66
C TRP A 144 4.12 6.93 -9.42
N GLU A 145 2.92 7.38 -9.74
CA GLU A 145 2.45 8.72 -9.38
C GLU A 145 1.39 8.59 -8.29
N LEU A 146 1.41 9.53 -7.36
CA LEU A 146 0.45 9.62 -6.26
C LEU A 146 0.12 11.09 -6.02
N THR A 147 -1.17 11.39 -5.95
CA THR A 147 -1.74 12.65 -5.47
C THR A 147 -2.67 12.31 -4.30
N VAL A 148 -2.77 13.19 -3.31
CA VAL A 148 -3.74 13.04 -2.21
C VAL A 148 -4.94 13.95 -2.47
N ASP A 149 -6.13 13.42 -2.31
CA ASP A 149 -7.40 14.14 -2.43
C ASP A 149 -8.35 13.70 -1.32
N ASN A 150 -8.54 14.55 -0.31
CA ASN A 150 -9.47 14.31 0.77
C ASN A 150 -10.83 15.01 0.55
N ASP A 151 -11.10 15.57 -0.64
CA ASP A 151 -12.35 16.25 -0.92
C ASP A 151 -13.54 15.31 -0.64
N GLY A 152 -14.42 15.78 0.24
CA GLY A 152 -15.63 15.07 0.65
C GLY A 152 -15.44 13.96 1.68
N VAL A 153 -14.20 13.60 2.08
CA VAL A 153 -13.96 12.60 3.14
C VAL A 153 -14.55 13.09 4.47
N GLU A 154 -14.29 14.35 4.82
CA GLU A 154 -14.82 14.99 6.03
C GLU A 154 -16.35 15.07 6.00
N ASP A 155 -16.94 15.31 4.82
CA ASP A 155 -18.40 15.33 4.59
C ASP A 155 -19.04 13.92 4.57
N GLY A 156 -18.32 12.89 5.01
CA GLY A 156 -18.83 11.53 5.11
C GLY A 156 -18.83 10.75 3.79
N THR A 157 -18.07 11.18 2.78
CA THR A 157 -17.90 10.38 1.55
C THR A 157 -17.10 9.12 1.87
N ALA A 158 -17.65 7.97 1.49
CA ALA A 158 -16.97 6.70 1.54
C ALA A 158 -15.79 6.69 0.55
N ILE A 159 -14.62 6.23 1.00
CA ILE A 159 -13.42 6.13 0.16
C ILE A 159 -13.33 4.79 -0.58
N GLY A 160 -14.39 3.99 -0.51
CA GLY A 160 -14.50 2.67 -1.13
C GLY A 160 -13.98 1.55 -0.24
N GLY A 161 -14.70 0.43 -0.25
CA GLY A 161 -14.30 -0.80 0.43
C GLY A 161 -13.12 -1.51 -0.24
N PRO A 162 -12.66 -2.65 0.32
CA PRO A 162 -11.41 -3.33 -0.06
C PRO A 162 -11.29 -3.80 -1.53
N GLY A 163 -12.35 -3.72 -2.34
CA GLY A 163 -12.42 -4.29 -3.69
C GLY A 163 -12.22 -3.36 -4.89
N SER A 164 -11.90 -2.07 -4.70
CA SER A 164 -11.58 -1.20 -5.85
C SER A 164 -10.12 -1.34 -6.23
N TYR A 165 -9.88 -2.16 -7.25
CA TYR A 165 -8.60 -2.39 -7.91
C TYR A 165 -7.77 -1.12 -8.10
N GLY A 166 -6.76 -0.92 -7.26
CA GLY A 166 -5.54 -0.21 -7.63
C GLY A 166 -5.68 1.26 -8.02
N ASP A 167 -6.69 2.00 -7.53
CA ASP A 167 -6.69 3.46 -7.68
C ASP A 167 -5.64 4.04 -6.73
N ARG A 168 -4.45 4.25 -7.29
CA ARG A 168 -3.27 4.82 -6.61
C ARG A 168 -3.29 6.35 -6.60
N ASP A 169 -4.10 6.94 -7.46
CA ASP A 169 -4.08 8.37 -7.77
C ASP A 169 -5.46 8.85 -8.28
N PRO A 170 -6.13 9.79 -7.58
CA PRO A 170 -5.75 10.27 -6.25
C PRO A 170 -6.02 9.19 -5.18
N ILE A 171 -5.20 9.16 -4.13
CA ILE A 171 -5.49 8.40 -2.92
C ILE A 171 -6.23 9.29 -1.93
N GLN A 172 -7.36 8.80 -1.42
CA GLN A 172 -8.19 9.52 -0.45
C GLN A 172 -7.95 9.03 0.97
N GLY A 173 -8.28 9.87 1.95
CA GLY A 173 -8.24 9.52 3.36
C GLY A 173 -6.81 9.37 3.88
N LEU A 174 -5.92 10.31 3.52
CA LEU A 174 -4.60 10.46 4.13
C LEU A 174 -4.48 11.81 4.85
N GLY A 175 -4.22 11.79 6.16
CA GLY A 175 -3.97 13.00 6.94
C GLY A 175 -2.49 13.39 6.97
N GLY A 176 -2.20 14.59 7.49
CA GLY A 176 -0.84 15.07 7.67
C GLY A 176 0.05 14.08 8.42
N GLY A 177 1.31 13.96 8.00
CA GLY A 177 2.25 13.07 8.68
C GLY A 177 3.42 12.60 7.84
N THR A 178 4.16 11.63 8.40
CA THR A 178 5.27 10.97 7.71
C THR A 178 4.81 9.66 7.14
N TYR A 179 5.11 9.43 5.87
CA TYR A 179 4.74 8.25 5.11
C TYR A 179 5.97 7.54 4.55
N ALA A 180 5.81 6.26 4.25
CA ALA A 180 6.77 5.46 3.51
C ALA A 180 6.07 4.77 2.34
N PHE A 181 6.52 5.07 1.14
CA PHE A 181 6.16 4.35 -0.08
C PHE A 181 7.21 3.28 -0.36
N GLY A 182 6.77 2.09 -0.77
CA GLY A 182 7.67 0.98 -1.00
C GLY A 182 7.17 0.02 -2.07
N THR A 183 8.04 -0.92 -2.41
CA THR A 183 7.74 -2.09 -3.24
C THR A 183 8.77 -3.17 -2.93
N GLU A 184 8.59 -4.36 -3.47
CA GLU A 184 9.49 -5.49 -3.25
C GLU A 184 9.57 -6.37 -4.50
N GLY A 185 10.66 -7.13 -4.58
CA GLY A 185 10.93 -8.04 -5.68
C GLY A 185 12.24 -8.79 -5.48
N TRP A 186 12.78 -9.37 -6.55
CA TRP A 186 14.04 -10.10 -6.52
C TRP A 186 14.73 -10.00 -7.88
N PHE A 187 16.06 -10.13 -7.91
CA PHE A 187 16.78 -10.30 -9.17
C PHE A 187 16.67 -11.74 -9.64
N ASP A 188 16.51 -11.97 -10.94
CA ASP A 188 16.37 -13.35 -11.49
C ASP A 188 17.63 -14.22 -11.25
N SER A 189 18.77 -13.59 -10.94
CA SER A 189 20.02 -14.25 -10.60
C SER A 189 20.18 -14.59 -9.12
N ALA A 190 19.23 -14.21 -8.26
CA ALA A 190 19.33 -14.33 -6.80
C ALA A 190 18.02 -14.87 -6.19
N ASP A 191 18.15 -15.70 -5.17
CA ASP A 191 17.02 -16.21 -4.37
C ASP A 191 16.69 -15.27 -3.18
N GLU A 192 17.13 -14.01 -3.22
CA GLU A 192 16.93 -13.02 -2.16
C GLU A 192 15.83 -12.01 -2.53
N LYS A 193 14.88 -11.81 -1.62
CA LYS A 193 13.83 -10.80 -1.71
C LYS A 193 14.33 -9.46 -1.20
N ILE A 194 14.15 -8.42 -2.01
CA ILE A 194 14.62 -7.07 -1.76
C ILE A 194 13.42 -6.15 -1.63
N GLY A 195 13.31 -5.47 -0.49
CA GLY A 195 12.35 -4.40 -0.26
C GLY A 195 12.95 -3.02 -0.53
N PHE A 196 12.11 -2.09 -0.95
CA PHE A 196 12.47 -0.69 -1.18
C PHE A 196 11.59 0.22 -0.35
N CYS A 197 12.18 1.30 0.17
CA CYS A 197 11.47 2.28 0.97
C CYS A 197 11.93 3.69 0.63
N ALA A 198 10.96 4.55 0.30
CA ALA A 198 11.10 5.98 0.09
C ALA A 198 10.15 6.72 1.02
N ARG A 199 10.70 7.53 1.93
CA ARG A 199 9.91 8.35 2.86
C ARG A 199 9.54 9.69 2.25
N PHE A 200 8.33 10.15 2.56
CA PHE A 200 7.90 11.52 2.27
C PHE A 200 7.01 12.04 3.40
N LYS A 201 6.78 13.35 3.43
CA LYS A 201 5.86 14.01 4.36
C LYS A 201 4.65 14.55 3.60
N LEU A 202 3.46 14.32 4.13
CA LEU A 202 2.25 14.99 3.66
C LEU A 202 1.96 16.18 4.56
N GLU A 203 1.94 17.37 3.97
CA GLU A 203 1.69 18.65 4.64
C GLU A 203 0.23 19.04 4.46
N THR A 204 -0.65 18.36 5.18
CA THR A 204 -2.08 18.68 5.34
C THR A 204 -2.46 18.51 6.81
N ASP A 205 -3.69 18.84 7.16
CA ASP A 205 -4.19 18.65 8.52
C ASP A 205 -4.40 17.16 8.85
N ALA A 206 -4.50 16.83 10.14
CA ALA A 206 -4.89 15.49 10.53
C ALA A 206 -6.35 15.25 10.14
N LEU A 207 -6.68 14.02 9.73
CA LEU A 207 -8.07 13.67 9.40
C LEU A 207 -8.91 13.55 10.66
N GLU A 208 -10.12 14.10 10.60
CA GLU A 208 -11.17 13.81 11.56
C GLU A 208 -11.94 12.54 11.17
N LEU A 209 -12.30 11.74 12.17
CA LEU A 209 -13.14 10.57 11.97
C LEU A 209 -14.61 10.97 12.06
N THR A 210 -15.29 11.03 10.91
CA THR A 210 -16.74 11.29 10.81
C THR A 210 -17.48 10.05 10.31
N PRO A 211 -18.75 9.83 10.68
CA PRO A 211 -19.57 8.81 10.04
C PRO A 211 -19.72 9.09 8.54
N THR A 212 -19.90 8.04 7.76
CA THR A 212 -20.27 8.16 6.36
C THR A 212 -21.69 8.70 6.22
N ARG A 213 -21.96 9.34 5.08
CA ARG A 213 -23.30 9.83 4.69
C ARG A 213 -24.33 8.72 4.43
N ALA A 214 -23.90 7.46 4.51
CA ALA A 214 -24.80 6.32 4.33
C ALA A 214 -25.60 6.01 5.59
N VAL A 215 -25.12 6.43 6.76
CA VAL A 215 -25.91 6.40 7.99
C VAL A 215 -26.98 7.49 7.89
N ASP A 216 -28.25 7.09 7.80
CA ASP A 216 -29.37 8.01 7.60
C ASP A 216 -30.23 8.22 8.85
N GLU A 217 -30.24 7.24 9.76
CA GLU A 217 -31.00 7.28 10.99
C GLU A 217 -30.20 6.69 12.15
N THR A 218 -30.24 7.37 13.31
CA THR A 218 -29.73 6.87 14.58
C THR A 218 -30.82 6.93 15.65
N GLU A 219 -30.94 5.88 16.45
CA GLU A 219 -31.93 5.77 17.52
C GLU A 219 -31.34 4.99 18.70
N TRP A 220 -31.54 5.47 19.92
CA TRP A 220 -31.25 4.71 21.12
C TRP A 220 -32.34 3.66 21.38
N LYS A 221 -31.95 2.39 21.48
CA LYS A 221 -32.81 1.29 21.92
C LYS A 221 -32.20 0.62 23.12
N ASP A 222 -32.87 0.76 24.25
CA ASP A 222 -32.31 0.44 25.57
C ASP A 222 -30.99 1.22 25.76
N ASP A 223 -29.86 0.53 25.82
CA ASP A 223 -28.51 1.11 25.98
C ASP A 223 -27.63 0.91 24.73
N ILE A 224 -28.25 0.62 23.57
CA ILE A 224 -27.54 0.43 22.29
C ILE A 224 -27.93 1.56 21.34
N LEU A 225 -26.92 2.25 20.79
CA LEU A 225 -27.13 3.16 19.67
C LEU A 225 -27.32 2.34 18.39
N VAL A 226 -28.53 2.31 17.85
CA VAL A 226 -28.84 1.62 16.60
C VAL A 226 -28.77 2.62 15.47
N ALA A 227 -27.88 2.36 14.51
CA ALA A 227 -27.72 3.11 13.28
C ALA A 227 -28.24 2.30 12.11
N ARG A 228 -28.97 2.93 11.19
CA ARG A 228 -29.37 2.30 9.93
C ARG A 228 -28.52 2.87 8.79
N SER A 229 -28.11 1.98 7.90
CA SER A 229 -27.33 2.30 6.71
C SER A 229 -28.19 2.16 5.48
N MET A 230 -28.06 3.11 4.57
CA MET A 230 -28.60 3.02 3.20
C MET A 230 -27.72 2.19 2.27
N ARG A 231 -26.59 1.62 2.73
CA ARG A 231 -25.77 0.71 1.92
C ARG A 231 -26.47 -0.64 1.73
N GLY A 232 -26.13 -1.29 0.62
CA GLY A 232 -26.75 -2.53 0.18
C GLY A 232 -28.03 -2.31 -0.63
N ASP A 233 -28.65 -3.43 -1.02
CA ASP A 233 -29.90 -3.43 -1.77
C ASP A 233 -30.91 -4.37 -1.06
N PRO A 234 -31.95 -3.83 -0.40
CA PRO A 234 -32.97 -4.65 0.27
C PRO A 234 -33.86 -5.43 -0.71
N GLU A 235 -33.92 -5.03 -1.98
CA GLU A 235 -34.73 -5.70 -3.02
C GLU A 235 -33.97 -6.84 -3.69
N ASN A 236 -32.66 -6.94 -3.48
CA ASN A 236 -31.83 -7.99 -4.03
C ASN A 236 -31.97 -9.30 -3.24
N GLU A 237 -32.32 -10.39 -3.93
CA GLU A 237 -32.56 -11.71 -3.34
C GLU A 237 -31.35 -12.34 -2.66
N HIS A 238 -30.14 -11.86 -2.96
CA HIS A 238 -28.89 -12.30 -2.34
C HIS A 238 -28.48 -11.42 -1.15
N SER A 239 -29.06 -10.23 -0.99
CA SER A 239 -28.78 -9.36 0.15
C SER A 239 -29.52 -9.85 1.38
N ARG A 240 -28.86 -9.76 2.53
CA ARG A 240 -29.43 -10.05 3.84
C ARG A 240 -29.21 -8.88 4.76
N LEU A 241 -30.14 -8.64 5.66
CA LEU A 241 -29.95 -7.63 6.70
C LEU A 241 -28.97 -8.19 7.73
N GLY A 242 -27.86 -7.50 7.91
CA GLY A 242 -26.83 -7.78 8.89
C GLY A 242 -26.79 -6.73 10.00
N ALA A 243 -26.23 -7.12 11.12
CA ALA A 243 -25.83 -6.25 12.21
C ALA A 243 -24.31 -6.27 12.34
N TYR A 244 -23.68 -5.10 12.24
CA TYR A 244 -22.27 -4.87 12.56
C TYR A 244 -22.23 -4.19 13.93
N GLU A 245 -21.81 -4.90 14.95
CA GLU A 245 -21.94 -4.51 16.35
C GLU A 245 -20.58 -4.18 16.94
N LEU A 246 -20.46 -2.98 17.50
CA LEU A 246 -19.32 -2.53 18.29
C LEU A 246 -19.67 -2.55 19.76
N GLU A 247 -18.77 -3.08 20.59
CA GLU A 247 -18.79 -2.98 22.05
C GLU A 247 -17.45 -2.43 22.56
N ARG A 248 -17.48 -1.36 23.35
CA ARG A 248 -16.30 -0.80 23.99
C ARG A 248 -15.88 -1.65 25.19
N ILE A 249 -14.65 -2.15 25.16
CA ILE A 249 -14.10 -2.97 26.25
C ILE A 249 -13.53 -2.06 27.34
N VAL A 250 -14.23 -1.95 28.46
CA VAL A 250 -13.70 -1.26 29.65
C VAL A 250 -12.75 -2.21 30.40
N ALA A 251 -11.51 -1.77 30.64
CA ALA A 251 -10.42 -2.57 31.22
C ALA A 251 -10.70 -3.23 32.60
N ASN A 252 -11.84 -2.94 33.23
CA ASN A 252 -12.21 -3.46 34.55
C ASN A 252 -13.14 -4.68 34.52
N THR A 253 -13.55 -5.18 33.34
CA THR A 253 -14.59 -6.23 33.24
C THR A 253 -14.05 -7.63 32.97
N LYS A 254 -12.78 -7.79 32.58
CA LYS A 254 -12.17 -9.12 32.39
C LYS A 254 -11.61 -9.65 33.71
N SER A 255 -12.20 -10.72 34.21
CA SER A 255 -11.68 -11.47 35.34
C SER A 255 -10.32 -12.09 34.98
N ASP A 256 -9.42 -12.27 35.96
CA ASP A 256 -8.06 -12.79 35.75
C ASP A 256 -8.00 -14.16 35.03
N ASP A 257 -9.13 -14.86 34.89
CA ASP A 257 -9.27 -16.18 34.25
C ASP A 257 -9.56 -16.12 32.73
N ASP A 258 -9.99 -14.96 32.19
CA ASP A 258 -10.31 -14.78 30.75
C ASP A 258 -9.12 -14.25 29.91
N ARG A 259 -7.95 -14.05 30.53
CA ARG A 259 -6.70 -13.67 29.83
C ARG A 259 -6.11 -14.81 28.98
N ALA A 260 -6.80 -15.93 28.84
CA ALA A 260 -6.32 -17.11 28.10
C ALA A 260 -6.61 -17.06 26.58
N ASN A 261 -7.44 -16.12 26.11
CA ASN A 261 -7.50 -15.72 24.69
C ASN A 261 -6.89 -14.32 24.57
N ASP A 262 -5.57 -14.28 24.51
CA ASP A 262 -4.77 -13.07 24.30
C ASP A 262 -4.83 -12.66 22.82
N GLU A 263 -6.04 -12.42 22.30
CA GLU A 263 -6.20 -11.65 21.06
C GLU A 263 -5.80 -10.21 21.40
N THR A 264 -4.54 -9.90 21.14
CA THR A 264 -4.02 -8.55 21.24
C THR A 264 -4.83 -7.68 20.30
N ALA A 265 -5.46 -6.62 20.83
CA ALA A 265 -6.22 -5.67 20.04
C ALA A 265 -5.35 -5.15 18.88
N GLU A 266 -5.88 -5.21 17.66
CA GLU A 266 -5.18 -4.69 16.48
C GLU A 266 -5.17 -3.15 16.56
N PRO A 267 -4.00 -2.51 16.62
CA PRO A 267 -3.93 -1.06 16.70
C PRO A 267 -4.28 -0.44 15.34
N LEU A 268 -5.19 0.51 15.35
CA LEU A 268 -5.67 1.21 14.16
C LEU A 268 -5.38 2.72 14.23
N ILE A 269 -5.19 3.30 13.06
CA ILE A 269 -5.10 4.75 12.84
C ILE A 269 -6.31 5.24 12.03
N THR A 270 -6.55 6.55 12.00
CA THR A 270 -7.70 7.12 11.27
C THR A 270 -7.70 6.68 9.81
N GLU A 271 -6.54 6.69 9.14
CA GLU A 271 -6.41 6.24 7.75
C GLU A 271 -6.84 4.78 7.51
N THR A 272 -6.63 3.88 8.47
CA THR A 272 -7.02 2.47 8.35
C THR A 272 -8.49 2.27 8.68
N VAL A 273 -9.01 3.01 9.66
CA VAL A 273 -10.44 2.99 10.04
C VAL A 273 -11.30 3.50 8.88
N LEU A 274 -10.92 4.63 8.26
CA LEU A 274 -11.67 5.23 7.16
C LEU A 274 -11.88 4.30 5.95
N ARG A 275 -11.04 3.25 5.79
CA ARG A 275 -11.08 2.31 4.67
C ARG A 275 -11.99 1.10 4.89
N ASN A 276 -12.63 1.01 6.06
CA ASN A 276 -13.72 0.09 6.31
C ASN A 276 -14.92 0.95 6.71
N ASP A 277 -15.89 1.11 5.81
CA ASP A 277 -17.01 2.03 6.01
C ASP A 277 -17.86 1.64 7.23
N GLN A 278 -18.07 0.33 7.45
CA GLN A 278 -18.82 -0.17 8.60
C GLN A 278 -18.09 0.14 9.91
N LEU A 279 -16.78 -0.16 9.98
CA LEU A 279 -15.94 0.14 11.14
C LEU A 279 -15.85 1.65 11.41
N ARG A 280 -15.65 2.46 10.35
CA ARG A 280 -15.67 3.91 10.40
C ARG A 280 -16.95 4.42 11.05
N ASP A 281 -18.11 3.95 10.58
CA ASP A 281 -19.41 4.39 11.08
C ASP A 281 -19.59 4.05 12.56
N VAL A 282 -19.35 2.79 12.96
CA VAL A 282 -19.59 2.39 14.35
C VAL A 282 -18.64 3.07 15.33
N VAL A 283 -17.35 3.26 14.97
CA VAL A 283 -16.37 3.96 15.82
C VAL A 283 -16.68 5.45 15.90
N ALA A 284 -16.99 6.09 14.77
CA ALA A 284 -17.33 7.51 14.72
C ALA A 284 -18.59 7.80 15.56
N LEU A 285 -19.64 6.99 15.40
CA LEU A 285 -20.88 7.11 16.17
C LEU A 285 -20.66 6.84 17.66
N ALA A 286 -19.85 5.84 18.02
CA ALA A 286 -19.52 5.56 19.42
C ALA A 286 -18.86 6.77 20.09
N ARG A 287 -18.00 7.50 19.37
CA ARG A 287 -17.34 8.71 19.86
C ARG A 287 -18.27 9.93 19.87
N GLU A 288 -19.07 10.12 18.82
CA GLU A 288 -20.00 11.26 18.71
C GLU A 288 -21.08 11.23 19.80
N TYR A 289 -21.62 10.05 20.10
CA TYR A 289 -22.73 9.86 21.04
C TYR A 289 -22.29 9.36 22.42
N ASP A 290 -20.99 9.18 22.65
CA ASP A 290 -20.43 8.56 23.85
C ASP A 290 -21.10 7.21 24.17
N ALA A 291 -21.26 6.37 23.12
CA ALA A 291 -21.91 5.08 23.24
C ALA A 291 -20.89 3.98 23.52
N ASP A 292 -21.21 3.11 24.49
CA ASP A 292 -20.46 1.88 24.74
C ASP A 292 -20.81 0.78 23.73
N ARG A 293 -22.00 0.85 23.13
CA ARG A 293 -22.52 -0.15 22.21
C ARG A 293 -23.19 0.51 21.01
N VAL A 294 -22.72 0.16 19.82
CA VAL A 294 -23.29 0.63 18.55
C VAL A 294 -23.66 -0.58 17.71
N ARG A 295 -24.87 -0.58 17.13
CA ARG A 295 -25.30 -1.57 16.15
C ARG A 295 -25.61 -0.86 14.84
N LEU A 296 -24.82 -1.13 13.82
CA LEU A 296 -25.10 -0.71 12.45
C LEU A 296 -25.92 -1.81 11.74
N GLU A 297 -27.13 -1.48 11.31
CA GLU A 297 -28.01 -2.35 10.53
C GLU A 297 -27.85 -2.00 9.03
N GLU A 298 -27.43 -2.98 8.24
CA GLU A 298 -27.06 -2.79 6.83
C GLU A 298 -27.37 -4.04 5.99
N TYR A 299 -27.77 -3.84 4.73
CA TYR A 299 -27.93 -4.95 3.79
C TYR A 299 -26.60 -5.31 3.12
N ASP A 300 -26.25 -6.59 3.09
CA ASP A 300 -25.03 -7.05 2.45
C ASP A 300 -25.23 -8.41 1.77
N ALA A 301 -24.56 -8.61 0.64
CA ALA A 301 -24.66 -9.82 -0.19
C ALA A 301 -23.49 -10.80 0.01
N SER A 302 -22.50 -10.44 0.84
CA SER A 302 -21.32 -11.25 1.11
C SER A 302 -21.67 -12.44 1.99
N TYR A 303 -20.91 -13.53 1.86
CA TYR A 303 -21.02 -14.69 2.74
C TYR A 303 -19.63 -15.12 3.25
N PRO A 304 -19.38 -15.13 4.57
CA PRO A 304 -20.26 -14.70 5.67
C PRO A 304 -20.67 -13.22 5.57
N ILE A 305 -21.71 -12.79 6.32
CA ILE A 305 -22.25 -11.42 6.25
C ILE A 305 -21.14 -10.40 6.50
N PHE A 306 -21.04 -9.37 5.67
CA PHE A 306 -19.97 -8.37 5.66
C PHE A 306 -18.56 -8.91 5.30
N GLY A 307 -18.37 -10.22 5.14
CA GLY A 307 -17.09 -10.84 4.78
C GLY A 307 -16.47 -11.62 5.94
N SER A 308 -15.34 -12.31 5.68
CA SER A 308 -14.76 -13.28 6.62
C SER A 308 -13.77 -12.70 7.63
N HIS A 309 -13.54 -11.39 7.64
CA HIS A 309 -12.50 -10.73 8.44
C HIS A 309 -13.03 -9.50 9.20
N GLU A 310 -14.34 -9.46 9.46
CA GLU A 310 -14.97 -8.29 10.08
C GLU A 310 -15.09 -8.38 11.61
N ASP A 311 -15.09 -9.60 12.16
CA ASP A 311 -15.05 -9.81 13.61
C ASP A 311 -13.60 -9.63 14.12
N GLY A 312 -13.44 -8.98 15.27
CA GLY A 312 -12.12 -8.76 15.86
C GLY A 312 -12.10 -7.78 17.02
N VAL A 313 -10.92 -7.63 17.63
CA VAL A 313 -10.68 -6.64 18.69
C VAL A 313 -9.71 -5.60 18.15
N TYR A 314 -10.08 -4.32 18.23
CA TYR A 314 -9.32 -3.20 17.68
C TYR A 314 -9.05 -2.15 18.75
N GLU A 315 -7.86 -1.54 18.71
CA GLU A 315 -7.52 -0.37 19.51
C GLU A 315 -7.50 0.87 18.62
N TYR A 316 -8.23 1.91 19.01
CA TYR A 316 -8.23 3.20 18.31
C TYR A 316 -8.26 4.34 19.32
N ASP A 317 -7.25 5.22 19.25
CA ASP A 317 -7.11 6.40 20.12
C ASP A 317 -7.15 6.06 21.62
N GLY A 318 -6.52 4.93 22.00
CA GLY A 318 -6.43 4.44 23.37
C GLY A 318 -7.67 3.72 23.91
N GLU A 319 -8.74 3.62 23.12
CA GLU A 319 -9.95 2.86 23.44
C GLU A 319 -9.95 1.52 22.70
N VAL A 320 -10.44 0.48 23.35
CA VAL A 320 -10.51 -0.87 22.78
C VAL A 320 -11.96 -1.23 22.44
N TYR A 321 -12.18 -1.74 21.25
CA TYR A 321 -13.48 -2.11 20.71
C TYR A 321 -13.48 -3.57 20.27
N GLU A 322 -14.53 -4.30 20.62
CA GLU A 322 -14.85 -5.61 20.04
C GLU A 322 -15.89 -5.41 18.94
N ILE A 323 -15.62 -5.99 17.78
CA ILE A 323 -16.56 -6.03 16.66
C ILE A 323 -17.09 -7.44 16.50
N THR A 324 -18.41 -7.54 16.34
CA THR A 324 -19.09 -8.78 16.01
C THR A 324 -20.11 -8.56 14.90
N THR A 325 -20.20 -9.51 13.98
CA THR A 325 -21.11 -9.49 12.85
C THR A 325 -22.11 -10.63 12.90
N ARG A 326 -23.36 -10.36 12.53
CA ARG A 326 -24.39 -11.41 12.42
C ARG A 326 -25.53 -11.02 11.50
N GLU A 327 -26.16 -12.03 10.90
CA GLU A 327 -27.42 -11.86 10.21
C GLU A 327 -28.56 -11.57 11.21
N ILE A 328 -29.45 -10.65 10.86
CA ILE A 328 -30.68 -10.40 11.60
C ILE A 328 -31.88 -10.77 10.74
N ALA A 329 -32.79 -11.55 11.32
CA ALA A 329 -34.01 -11.92 10.62
C ALA A 329 -34.79 -10.65 10.24
N PRO A 330 -35.31 -10.55 9.00
CA PRO A 330 -36.18 -9.44 8.64
C PRO A 330 -37.38 -9.45 9.59
N LYS A 331 -37.79 -8.27 10.07
CA LYS A 331 -39.02 -8.15 10.87
C LYS A 331 -40.16 -8.76 10.05
N GLY A 332 -40.76 -9.84 10.55
CA GLY A 332 -41.97 -10.39 9.95
C GLY A 332 -43.09 -9.37 10.06
N ASP A 333 -43.70 -9.03 8.93
CA ASP A 333 -44.92 -8.20 8.84
C ASP A 333 -46.11 -8.83 9.58
#